data_AF-A0A4V6NZ60-F1
#
_entry.id   AF-A0A4V6NZ60-F1
#
_cell.length_a   1.000
_cell.length_b   1.000
_cell.length_c   1.000
_cell.angle_alpha   90.00
_cell.angle_beta   90.00
_cell.angle_gamma   90.00
#
_symmetry.space_group_name_H-M   'P 1'
#
loop_
_entity.id
_entity.type
_entity.pdbx_description
1 polymer ?
#
loop_
_entity_poly.entity_id
_entity_poly.type
_entity_poly.pdbx_seq_one_letter_code
_entity_poly.pdbx_strand_id
1 'polypeptide(L)'
;MKFKRLRFLLLLILLVFIVLQIFHRSSSLIGRIFGTSNIIVIDPGHGGYDPGTIGINGSYEKDINLDISKKLYERLKSMDYKVLLTRNVDEYVDNRDRARFANRKRARVFISIHCNSIEDNSNTNGAQVLYFPNRESNANETLAQMILDQLLISTGANNKGIVEREDLIVLNQTKMPAIIVECGFLSNGNEANLLTEDEYQNKIVDGIVEGLRCYIK
;
A
#
# COMPACT_ATOMS: atom_id res chain seq x y z
N MET A 1 -40.43 38.34 -33.24
CA MET A 1 -40.70 37.38 -32.12
C MET A 1 -39.73 36.19 -32.05
N LYS A 2 -39.24 35.62 -33.18
CA LYS A 2 -38.35 34.43 -33.17
C LYS A 2 -36.99 34.64 -32.48
N PHE A 3 -36.33 35.80 -32.67
CA PHE A 3 -35.04 36.11 -32.03
C PHE A 3 -35.09 36.19 -30.50
N LYS A 4 -36.18 36.71 -29.92
CA LYS A 4 -36.36 36.77 -28.46
C LYS A 4 -36.48 35.37 -27.84
N ARG A 5 -37.14 34.44 -28.54
CA ARG A 5 -37.27 33.02 -28.11
C ARG A 5 -35.94 32.28 -28.20
N LEU A 6 -35.16 32.50 -29.27
CA LEU A 6 -33.83 31.88 -29.43
C LEU A 6 -32.85 32.38 -28.36
N ARG A 7 -32.84 33.69 -28.07
CA ARG A 7 -32.00 34.26 -27.01
C ARG A 7 -32.37 33.72 -25.63
N PHE A 8 -33.66 33.55 -25.36
CA PHE A 8 -34.14 32.96 -24.11
C PHE A 8 -33.69 31.49 -23.96
N LEU A 9 -33.79 30.70 -25.03
CA LEU A 9 -33.36 29.30 -25.03
C LEU A 9 -31.84 29.17 -24.77
N LEU A 10 -31.03 30.02 -25.41
CA LEU A 10 -29.58 30.03 -25.20
C LEU A 10 -29.20 30.41 -23.76
N LEU A 11 -29.89 31.38 -23.16
CA LEU A 11 -29.69 31.75 -21.76
C LEU A 11 -30.09 30.61 -20.79
N LEU A 12 -31.15 29.87 -21.11
CA LEU A 12 -31.57 28.71 -20.32
C LEU A 12 -30.53 27.58 -20.37
N ILE A 13 -30.00 27.27 -21.56
CA ILE A 13 -28.95 26.25 -21.72
C ILE A 13 -27.68 26.66 -20.96
N LEU A 14 -27.28 27.93 -21.05
CA LEU A 14 -26.13 28.45 -20.31
C LEU A 14 -26.35 28.35 -18.79
N LEU A 15 -27.55 28.67 -18.30
CA LEU A 15 -27.91 28.53 -16.89
C LEU A 15 -27.83 27.06 -16.43
N VAL A 16 -28.40 26.13 -17.21
CA VAL A 16 -28.32 24.69 -16.90
C VAL A 16 -26.86 24.22 -16.88
N PHE A 17 -26.04 24.65 -17.84
CA PHE A 17 -24.62 24.32 -17.86
C PHE A 17 -23.87 24.86 -16.63
N ILE A 18 -24.12 26.11 -16.21
CA ILE A 18 -23.53 26.68 -15.00
C ILE A 18 -23.97 25.91 -13.75
N VAL A 19 -25.25 25.57 -13.65
CA VAL A 19 -25.78 24.76 -12.54
C VAL A 19 -25.11 23.39 -12.51
N LEU A 20 -24.97 22.71 -13.65
CA LEU A 20 -24.26 21.43 -13.74
C LEU A 20 -22.79 21.55 -13.32
N GLN A 21 -22.10 22.64 -13.68
CA GLN A 21 -20.73 22.91 -13.23
C GLN A 21 -20.65 23.13 -11.72
N ILE A 22 -21.62 23.84 -11.13
CA ILE A 22 -21.71 24.06 -9.67
C ILE A 22 -21.98 22.73 -8.94
N PHE A 23 -22.89 21.90 -9.44
CA PHE A 23 -23.17 20.57 -8.88
C PHE A 23 -21.96 19.64 -8.99
N HIS A 24 -21.25 19.64 -10.13
CA HIS A 24 -20.03 18.86 -10.30
C HIS A 24 -18.92 19.31 -9.33
N ARG A 25 -18.70 20.62 -9.18
CA ARG A 25 -17.72 21.19 -8.24
C ARG A 25 -18.10 20.98 -6.78
N SER A 26 -19.40 20.99 -6.46
CA SER A 26 -19.90 20.69 -5.12
C SER A 26 -19.75 19.21 -4.80
N SER A 27 -19.95 18.31 -5.77
CA SER A 27 -19.73 16.87 -5.57
C SER A 27 -18.26 16.53 -5.29
N SER A 28 -17.31 17.22 -5.92
CA SER A 28 -15.88 17.06 -5.62
C SER A 28 -15.48 17.70 -4.29
N LEU A 29 -16.10 18.81 -3.91
CA LEU A 29 -15.89 19.44 -2.60
C LEU A 29 -16.51 18.59 -1.47
N ILE A 30 -17.69 18.02 -1.67
CA ILE A 30 -18.36 17.08 -0.77
C ILE A 30 -17.55 15.77 -0.68
N GLY A 31 -16.98 15.26 -1.78
CA GLY A 31 -16.05 14.13 -1.75
C GLY A 31 -14.74 14.41 -0.98
N ARG A 32 -14.28 15.67 -0.98
CA ARG A 32 -13.18 16.16 -0.13
C ARG A 32 -13.59 16.34 1.34
N ILE A 33 -14.80 16.84 1.61
CA ILE A 33 -15.33 17.12 2.96
C ILE A 33 -15.79 15.84 3.66
N PHE A 34 -16.35 14.88 2.93
CA PHE A 34 -16.76 13.54 3.38
C PHE A 34 -15.70 12.47 3.09
N GLY A 35 -14.44 12.90 3.00
CA GLY A 35 -13.21 12.10 3.10
C GLY A 35 -13.18 10.79 2.31
N THR A 36 -12.28 10.72 1.33
CA THR A 36 -11.60 9.44 1.08
C THR A 36 -11.16 8.89 2.44
N SER A 37 -11.56 7.66 2.76
CA SER A 37 -11.34 7.08 4.09
C SER A 37 -9.87 7.24 4.52
N ASN A 38 -9.59 7.84 5.68
CA ASN A 38 -8.20 8.03 6.13
C ASN A 38 -7.57 6.76 6.73
N ILE A 39 -8.13 5.59 6.43
CA ILE A 39 -7.70 4.32 6.99
C ILE A 39 -6.57 3.72 6.15
N ILE A 40 -5.42 3.49 6.77
CA ILE A 40 -4.33 2.67 6.21
C ILE A 40 -4.44 1.28 6.83
N VAL A 41 -4.46 0.25 6.01
CA VAL A 41 -4.38 -1.14 6.48
C VAL A 41 -2.98 -1.63 6.23
N ILE A 42 -2.33 -2.11 7.30
CA ILE A 42 -1.05 -2.80 7.26
C ILE A 42 -1.33 -4.29 7.41
N ASP A 43 -0.72 -5.09 6.56
CA ASP A 43 -0.89 -6.53 6.53
C ASP A 43 0.44 -7.25 6.78
N PRO A 44 0.72 -7.72 8.01
CA PRO A 44 1.87 -8.55 8.24
C PRO A 44 1.65 -9.91 7.58
N GLY A 45 2.42 -10.23 6.54
CA GLY A 45 2.33 -11.48 5.79
C GLY A 45 2.47 -12.72 6.68
N HIS A 46 1.91 -13.86 6.25
CA HIS A 46 1.96 -15.14 6.98
C HIS A 46 1.35 -15.09 8.39
N GLY A 47 1.72 -16.02 9.28
CA GLY A 47 1.30 -16.06 10.69
C GLY A 47 0.68 -17.39 11.12
N GLY A 48 0.75 -17.68 12.41
CA GLY A 48 0.30 -18.92 13.01
C GLY A 48 1.07 -20.12 12.46
N TYR A 49 0.36 -21.07 11.87
CA TYR A 49 0.94 -22.27 11.29
C TYR A 49 1.66 -22.04 9.95
N ASP A 50 1.48 -20.86 9.33
CA ASP A 50 2.19 -20.46 8.12
C ASP A 50 3.43 -19.65 8.53
N PRO A 51 4.64 -20.23 8.49
CA PRO A 51 5.86 -19.52 8.85
C PRO A 51 6.31 -18.50 7.80
N GLY A 52 5.76 -18.58 6.58
CA GLY A 52 6.42 -18.03 5.39
C GLY A 52 7.77 -18.70 5.14
N THR A 53 8.71 -17.93 4.62
CA THR A 53 10.09 -18.39 4.46
C THR A 53 10.77 -18.58 5.81
N ILE A 54 11.53 -19.67 5.97
CA ILE A 54 12.51 -19.79 7.04
C ILE A 54 13.85 -19.32 6.47
N GLY A 55 14.37 -18.21 6.98
CA GLY A 55 15.63 -17.64 6.51
C GLY A 55 16.82 -18.54 6.79
N ILE A 56 17.92 -18.29 6.08
CA ILE A 56 19.15 -19.09 6.22
C ILE A 56 19.76 -19.01 7.64
N ASN A 57 19.42 -17.97 8.42
CA ASN A 57 19.78 -17.82 9.83
C ASN A 57 18.75 -18.43 10.81
N GLY A 58 17.72 -19.12 10.32
CA GLY A 58 16.66 -19.74 11.11
C GLY A 58 15.53 -18.80 11.56
N SER A 59 15.57 -17.53 11.16
CA SER A 59 14.47 -16.59 11.42
C SER A 59 13.21 -16.95 10.61
N TYR A 60 12.03 -16.72 11.19
CA TYR A 60 10.77 -16.90 10.51
C TYR A 60 10.31 -15.60 9.88
N GLU A 61 9.92 -15.64 8.60
CA GLU A 61 9.39 -14.48 7.88
C GLU A 61 8.18 -13.86 8.60
N LYS A 62 7.26 -14.70 9.10
CA LYS A 62 6.07 -14.23 9.84
C LYS A 62 6.39 -13.34 11.05
N ASP A 63 7.53 -13.56 11.71
CA ASP A 63 7.92 -12.82 12.91
C ASP A 63 8.51 -11.47 12.51
N ILE A 64 9.42 -11.47 11.53
CA ILE A 64 9.99 -10.26 10.94
C ILE A 64 8.89 -9.35 10.37
N ASN A 65 7.96 -9.93 9.60
CA ASN A 65 6.82 -9.19 9.03
C ASN A 65 5.96 -8.54 10.12
N LEU A 66 5.72 -9.25 11.23
CA LEU A 66 4.93 -8.73 12.36
C LEU A 66 5.65 -7.57 13.06
N ASP A 67 6.96 -7.70 13.29
CA ASP A 67 7.76 -6.68 13.98
C ASP A 67 7.85 -5.39 13.17
N ILE A 68 8.19 -5.48 11.87
CA ILE A 68 8.19 -4.33 10.96
C ILE A 68 6.80 -3.68 10.91
N SER A 69 5.74 -4.48 10.80
CA SER A 69 4.37 -3.98 10.71
C SER A 69 3.91 -3.27 11.99
N LYS A 70 4.31 -3.74 13.17
CA LYS A 70 4.01 -3.07 14.46
C LYS A 70 4.74 -1.73 14.57
N LYS A 71 6.00 -1.66 14.16
CA LYS A 71 6.76 -0.40 14.12
C LYS A 71 6.13 0.59 13.14
N LEU A 72 5.73 0.12 11.96
CA LEU A 72 5.02 0.93 10.96
C LEU A 72 3.67 1.43 11.51
N TYR A 73 2.91 0.57 12.20
CA TYR A 73 1.66 0.92 12.85
C TYR A 73 1.85 2.06 13.86
N GLU A 74 2.80 1.93 14.79
CA GLU A 74 3.06 2.96 15.80
C GLU A 74 3.53 4.27 15.16
N ARG A 75 4.42 4.20 14.16
CA ARG A 75 4.90 5.39 13.46
C ARG A 75 3.76 6.13 12.76
N LEU A 76 2.95 5.45 11.96
CA LEU A 76 1.83 6.08 11.25
C LEU A 76 0.75 6.58 12.22
N LYS A 77 0.46 5.84 13.30
CA LYS A 77 -0.48 6.28 14.33
C LYS A 77 0.00 7.55 15.04
N SER A 78 1.30 7.69 15.31
CA SER A 78 1.87 8.91 15.90
C SER A 78 1.76 10.14 15.01
N MET A 79 1.47 9.94 13.72
CA MET A 79 1.23 10.99 12.72
C MET A 79 -0.27 11.21 12.44
N ASP A 80 -1.14 10.83 13.38
CA ASP A 80 -2.60 10.97 13.31
C ASP A 80 -3.30 10.20 12.17
N TYR A 81 -2.61 9.23 11.54
CA TYR A 81 -3.29 8.30 10.63
C TYR A 81 -4.15 7.30 11.40
N LYS A 82 -5.30 6.96 10.83
CA LYS A 82 -6.08 5.82 11.32
C LYS A 82 -5.51 4.54 10.72
N VAL A 83 -4.81 3.75 11.54
CA VAL A 83 -4.13 2.54 11.08
C VAL A 83 -4.83 1.30 11.64
N LEU A 84 -4.95 0.26 10.82
CA LEU A 84 -5.45 -1.05 11.22
C LEU A 84 -4.48 -2.15 10.77
N LEU A 85 -4.32 -3.18 11.58
CA LEU A 85 -3.55 -4.37 11.23
C LEU A 85 -4.50 -5.52 10.86
N THR A 86 -4.13 -6.34 9.88
CA THR A 86 -4.86 -7.60 9.58
C THR A 86 -4.63 -8.66 10.66
N ARG A 87 -3.45 -8.65 11.29
CA ARG A 87 -3.11 -9.38 12.53
C ARG A 87 -2.14 -8.56 13.39
N ASN A 88 -2.24 -8.64 14.71
CA ASN A 88 -1.31 -7.97 15.64
C ASN A 88 -0.56 -8.95 16.57
N VAL A 89 -0.80 -10.24 16.40
CA VAL A 89 -0.17 -11.36 17.09
C VAL A 89 0.24 -12.42 16.06
N ASP A 90 0.88 -13.49 16.53
CA ASP A 90 1.18 -14.66 15.70
C ASP A 90 -0.07 -15.52 15.51
N GLU A 91 -0.91 -15.13 14.55
CA GLU A 91 -2.11 -15.85 14.14
C GLU A 91 -2.19 -15.96 12.61
N TYR A 92 -2.81 -17.04 12.15
CA TYR A 92 -3.06 -17.23 10.73
C TYR A 92 -4.26 -16.42 10.27
N VAL A 93 -4.13 -15.73 9.13
CA VAL A 93 -5.23 -15.04 8.44
C VAL A 93 -5.20 -15.42 6.95
N ASP A 94 -6.32 -15.91 6.41
CA ASP A 94 -6.44 -16.26 4.98
C ASP A 94 -6.32 -15.00 4.10
N ASN A 95 -5.67 -15.15 2.94
CA ASN A 95 -5.41 -14.05 2.01
C ASN A 95 -6.70 -13.34 1.53
N ARG A 96 -7.81 -14.07 1.36
CA ARG A 96 -9.10 -13.44 1.00
C ARG A 96 -9.66 -12.64 2.16
N ASP A 97 -9.45 -13.10 3.39
CA ASP A 97 -9.94 -12.39 4.58
C ASP A 97 -9.13 -11.13 4.87
N ARG A 98 -7.82 -11.11 4.57
CA ARG A 98 -6.97 -9.90 4.57
C ARG A 98 -7.53 -8.84 3.61
N ALA A 99 -7.80 -9.22 2.36
CA ALA A 99 -8.37 -8.32 1.35
C ALA A 99 -9.79 -7.87 1.73
N ARG A 100 -10.65 -8.79 2.20
CA ARG A 100 -12.02 -8.47 2.68
C ARG A 100 -12.01 -7.52 3.87
N PHE A 101 -11.07 -7.69 4.80
CA PHE A 101 -10.91 -6.79 5.94
C PHE A 101 -10.65 -5.36 5.45
N ALA A 102 -9.65 -5.16 4.58
CA ALA A 102 -9.33 -3.85 4.02
C ALA A 102 -10.52 -3.23 3.26
N ASN A 103 -11.21 -4.04 2.46
CA ASN A 103 -12.41 -3.62 1.72
C ASN A 103 -13.55 -3.19 2.64
N ARG A 104 -13.85 -3.96 3.70
CA ARG A 104 -14.91 -3.65 4.68
C ARG A 104 -14.61 -2.38 5.47
N LYS A 105 -13.33 -2.15 5.77
CA LYS A 105 -12.87 -0.92 6.42
C LYS A 105 -12.79 0.26 5.45
N ARG A 106 -13.01 0.03 4.16
CA ARG A 106 -12.89 1.02 3.09
C ARG A 106 -11.52 1.69 3.17
N ALA A 107 -10.44 0.93 3.32
CA ALA A 107 -9.10 1.50 3.44
C ALA A 107 -8.77 2.41 2.24
N ARG A 108 -7.95 3.44 2.46
CA ARG A 108 -7.39 4.28 1.38
C ARG A 108 -6.15 3.66 0.77
N VAL A 109 -5.36 2.96 1.57
CA VAL A 109 -4.18 2.21 1.12
C VAL A 109 -4.11 0.90 1.90
N PHE A 110 -3.68 -0.16 1.22
CA PHE A 110 -3.30 -1.44 1.79
C PHE A 110 -1.80 -1.68 1.56
N ILE A 111 -1.05 -1.93 2.62
CA ILE A 111 0.40 -2.22 2.56
C ILE A 111 0.62 -3.56 3.23
N SER A 112 0.99 -4.57 2.46
CA SER A 112 1.40 -5.87 3.00
C SER A 112 2.93 -5.91 3.14
N ILE A 113 3.42 -6.43 4.26
CA ILE A 113 4.85 -6.52 4.58
C ILE A 113 5.28 -7.97 4.49
N HIS A 114 6.29 -8.21 3.66
CA HIS A 114 6.89 -9.52 3.40
C HIS A 114 8.41 -9.45 3.35
N CYS A 115 9.05 -10.61 3.42
CA CYS A 115 10.44 -10.76 3.04
C CYS A 115 10.55 -11.89 2.01
N ASN A 116 11.32 -11.66 0.98
CA ASN A 116 11.41 -12.54 -0.18
C ASN A 116 12.36 -13.71 0.09
N SER A 117 12.38 -14.65 -0.84
CA SER A 117 13.32 -15.76 -0.86
C SER A 117 13.45 -16.29 -2.28
N ILE A 118 14.64 -16.76 -2.63
CA ILE A 118 14.86 -17.52 -3.86
C ILE A 118 15.52 -18.84 -3.50
N GLU A 119 14.86 -19.94 -3.84
CA GLU A 119 15.39 -21.29 -3.70
C GLU A 119 16.71 -21.42 -4.47
N ASP A 120 17.69 -22.09 -3.85
CA ASP A 120 19.03 -22.32 -4.40
C ASP A 120 19.81 -21.06 -4.83
N ASN A 121 19.44 -19.87 -4.34
CA ASN A 121 20.16 -18.63 -4.61
C ASN A 121 20.31 -17.74 -3.37
N SER A 122 21.49 -17.83 -2.75
CA SER A 122 21.88 -17.02 -1.60
C SER A 122 22.52 -15.68 -1.96
N ASN A 123 22.71 -15.36 -3.25
CA ASN A 123 23.39 -14.14 -3.69
C ASN A 123 22.41 -12.99 -3.97
N THR A 124 21.16 -13.31 -4.28
CA THR A 124 20.13 -12.29 -4.54
C THR A 124 19.83 -11.49 -3.28
N ASN A 125 19.87 -10.17 -3.40
CA ASN A 125 19.52 -9.26 -2.31
C ASN A 125 18.90 -7.96 -2.85
N GLY A 126 18.25 -7.20 -1.98
CA GLY A 126 17.62 -5.93 -2.26
C GLY A 126 16.10 -5.92 -2.01
N ALA A 127 15.50 -4.74 -2.09
CA ALA A 127 14.07 -4.55 -1.87
C ALA A 127 13.31 -4.42 -3.20
N GLN A 128 12.09 -4.97 -3.24
CA GLN A 128 11.13 -4.80 -4.34
C GLN A 128 9.74 -4.51 -3.80
N VAL A 129 8.88 -3.94 -4.65
CA VAL A 129 7.48 -3.72 -4.31
C VAL A 129 6.58 -4.37 -5.37
N LEU A 130 5.73 -5.29 -4.93
CA LEU A 130 4.78 -5.99 -5.79
C LEU A 130 3.46 -5.23 -5.85
N TYR A 131 2.81 -5.22 -7.01
CA TYR A 131 1.53 -4.55 -7.17
C TYR A 131 0.67 -5.23 -8.24
N PHE A 132 -0.65 -5.07 -8.14
CA PHE A 132 -1.58 -5.53 -9.18
C PHE A 132 -1.71 -4.45 -10.28
N PRO A 133 -1.42 -4.73 -11.55
CA PRO A 133 -1.59 -3.76 -12.62
C PRO A 133 -3.07 -3.48 -12.89
N ASN A 134 -3.46 -2.21 -12.98
CA ASN A 134 -4.83 -1.81 -13.28
C ASN A 134 -4.86 -0.92 -14.53
N ARG A 135 -5.57 -1.37 -15.57
CA ARG A 135 -5.67 -0.67 -16.87
C ARG A 135 -6.42 0.65 -16.78
N GLU A 136 -7.27 0.83 -15.79
CA GLU A 136 -8.07 2.05 -15.60
C GLU A 136 -7.40 3.06 -14.66
N SER A 137 -6.38 2.64 -13.89
CA SER A 137 -5.71 3.50 -12.92
C SER A 137 -4.30 3.01 -12.59
N ASN A 138 -3.32 3.91 -12.66
CA ASN A 138 -1.93 3.66 -12.25
C ASN A 138 -1.70 3.84 -10.73
N ALA A 139 -2.76 3.84 -9.92
CA ALA A 139 -2.68 4.16 -8.49
C ALA A 139 -1.81 3.16 -7.70
N ASN A 140 -1.89 1.86 -8.05
CA ASN A 140 -1.06 0.80 -7.46
C ASN A 140 0.42 0.98 -7.82
N GLU A 141 0.70 1.19 -9.11
CA GLU A 141 2.04 1.41 -9.64
C GLU A 141 2.69 2.65 -9.02
N THR A 142 1.95 3.76 -8.96
CA THR A 142 2.43 5.03 -8.37
C THR A 142 2.75 4.85 -6.89
N LEU A 143 1.89 4.18 -6.13
CA LEU A 143 2.15 3.85 -4.73
C LEU A 143 3.40 2.97 -4.60
N ALA A 144 3.51 1.92 -5.42
CA ALA A 144 4.64 1.00 -5.39
C ALA A 144 5.96 1.72 -5.66
N GLN A 145 6.00 2.56 -6.69
CA GLN A 145 7.20 3.31 -7.06
C GLN A 145 7.61 4.30 -5.96
N MET A 146 6.66 5.07 -5.42
CA MET A 146 6.95 6.05 -4.36
C MET A 146 7.47 5.38 -3.08
N ILE A 147 6.92 4.20 -2.73
CA ILE A 147 7.39 3.42 -1.59
C ILE A 147 8.78 2.87 -1.85
N LEU A 148 9.02 2.27 -3.03
CA LEU A 148 10.33 1.72 -3.37
C LEU A 148 11.41 2.81 -3.35
N ASP A 149 11.17 3.98 -3.96
CA ASP A 149 12.15 5.07 -4.02
C ASP A 149 12.61 5.49 -2.61
N GLN A 150 11.66 5.69 -1.69
CA GLN A 150 11.98 6.11 -0.31
C GLN A 150 12.56 4.97 0.52
N LEU A 151 12.14 3.73 0.27
CA LEU A 151 12.72 2.55 0.90
C LEU A 151 14.21 2.41 0.54
N LEU A 152 14.57 2.58 -0.73
CA LEU A 152 15.97 2.51 -1.19
C LEU A 152 16.81 3.65 -0.60
N ILE A 153 16.27 4.87 -0.52
CA ILE A 153 16.95 6.01 0.12
C ILE A 153 17.22 5.75 1.60
N SER A 154 16.24 5.22 2.32
CA SER A 154 16.35 5.03 3.77
C SER A 154 17.23 3.84 4.17
N THR A 155 17.14 2.74 3.41
CA THR A 155 17.81 1.48 3.75
C THR A 155 19.16 1.29 3.07
N GLY A 156 19.39 1.95 1.92
CA GLY A 156 20.52 1.65 1.05
C GLY A 156 20.44 0.28 0.38
N ALA A 157 19.29 -0.39 0.40
CA ALA A 157 19.09 -1.69 -0.22
C ALA A 157 19.31 -1.63 -1.74
N ASN A 158 19.69 -2.77 -2.33
CA ASN A 158 19.75 -2.88 -3.78
C ASN A 158 18.36 -2.76 -4.40
N ASN A 159 18.27 -2.07 -5.54
CA ASN A 159 17.01 -1.86 -6.24
C ASN A 159 16.63 -3.11 -7.06
N LYS A 160 15.53 -3.78 -6.66
CA LYS A 160 14.94 -4.88 -7.43
C LYS A 160 13.71 -4.47 -8.25
N GLY A 161 13.33 -3.20 -8.19
CA GLY A 161 12.24 -2.62 -8.97
C GLY A 161 10.86 -2.88 -8.38
N ILE A 162 9.86 -2.38 -9.10
CA ILE A 162 8.46 -2.74 -8.87
C ILE A 162 8.09 -3.90 -9.80
N VAL A 163 7.26 -4.83 -9.32
CA VAL A 163 6.93 -6.05 -10.05
C VAL A 163 5.41 -6.23 -10.11
N GLU A 164 4.89 -6.41 -11.32
CA GLU A 164 3.48 -6.71 -11.54
C GLU A 164 3.14 -8.13 -11.09
N ARG A 165 2.05 -8.28 -10.32
CA ARG A 165 1.55 -9.55 -9.78
C ARG A 165 0.04 -9.64 -9.89
N GLU A 166 -0.43 -10.25 -10.96
CA GLU A 166 -1.87 -10.49 -11.19
C GLU A 166 -2.43 -11.65 -10.35
N ASP A 167 -1.57 -12.55 -9.90
CA ASP A 167 -1.92 -13.82 -9.25
C ASP A 167 -2.15 -13.72 -7.73
N LEU A 168 -1.70 -12.63 -7.09
CA LEU A 168 -1.73 -12.48 -5.63
C LEU A 168 -3.09 -11.98 -5.13
N ILE A 169 -3.79 -12.83 -4.38
CA ILE A 169 -5.13 -12.58 -3.84
C ILE A 169 -5.22 -11.27 -3.04
N VAL A 170 -4.23 -10.99 -2.19
CA VAL A 170 -4.23 -9.79 -1.34
C VAL A 170 -4.15 -8.50 -2.17
N LEU A 171 -3.62 -8.56 -3.40
CA LEU A 171 -3.53 -7.41 -4.31
C LEU A 171 -4.73 -7.34 -5.27
N ASN A 172 -5.12 -8.47 -5.87
CA ASN A 172 -6.16 -8.49 -6.90
C ASN A 172 -7.60 -8.44 -6.35
N GLN A 173 -7.81 -8.71 -5.05
CA GLN A 173 -9.14 -8.62 -4.43
C GLN A 173 -9.35 -7.37 -3.57
N THR A 174 -8.33 -6.55 -3.35
CA THR A 174 -8.47 -5.24 -2.71
C THR A 174 -9.06 -4.20 -3.66
N LYS A 175 -9.86 -3.27 -3.13
CA LYS A 175 -10.58 -2.22 -3.89
C LYS A 175 -9.94 -0.83 -3.80
N MET A 176 -8.80 -0.75 -3.14
CA MET A 176 -8.02 0.47 -2.96
C MET A 176 -6.58 0.21 -3.45
N PRO A 177 -5.77 1.26 -3.59
CA PRO A 177 -4.34 1.11 -3.84
C PRO A 177 -3.68 0.12 -2.89
N ALA A 178 -3.06 -0.92 -3.42
CA ALA A 178 -2.53 -2.05 -2.67
C ALA A 178 -1.16 -2.49 -3.18
N ILE A 179 -0.23 -2.74 -2.26
CA ILE A 179 1.12 -3.21 -2.55
C ILE A 179 1.58 -4.28 -1.54
N ILE A 180 2.55 -5.10 -1.95
CA ILE A 180 3.38 -5.90 -1.05
C ILE A 180 4.79 -5.33 -1.08
N VAL A 181 5.35 -4.98 0.08
CA VAL A 181 6.74 -4.58 0.22
C VAL A 181 7.55 -5.81 0.59
N GLU A 182 8.41 -6.25 -0.33
CA GLU A 182 9.41 -7.29 -0.09
C GLU A 182 10.67 -6.62 0.44
N CYS A 183 10.89 -6.70 1.74
CA CYS A 183 11.87 -5.87 2.45
C CYS A 183 13.33 -6.28 2.22
N GLY A 184 13.56 -7.49 1.69
CA GLY A 184 14.86 -8.12 1.45
C GLY A 184 14.69 -9.62 1.23
N PHE A 185 15.77 -10.37 1.01
CA PHE A 185 15.75 -11.81 0.75
C PHE A 185 16.30 -12.62 1.92
N LEU A 186 15.45 -13.44 2.54
CA LEU A 186 15.83 -14.33 3.65
C LEU A 186 16.72 -15.50 3.22
N SER A 187 16.81 -15.79 1.92
CA SER A 187 17.80 -16.73 1.36
C SER A 187 19.23 -16.16 1.35
N ASN A 188 19.39 -14.84 1.45
CA ASN A 188 20.69 -14.18 1.54
C ASN A 188 21.13 -14.01 3.00
N GLY A 189 22.32 -14.50 3.35
CA GLY A 189 22.79 -14.51 4.75
C GLY A 189 22.98 -13.12 5.36
N ASN A 190 23.39 -12.13 4.56
CA ASN A 190 23.54 -10.76 5.07
C ASN A 190 22.18 -10.11 5.30
N GLU A 191 21.25 -10.23 4.35
CA GLU A 191 19.90 -9.68 4.51
C GLU A 191 19.10 -10.40 5.60
N ALA A 192 19.22 -11.72 5.73
CA ALA A 192 18.56 -12.46 6.81
C ALA A 192 18.97 -11.93 8.19
N ASN A 193 20.23 -11.54 8.38
CA ASN A 193 20.68 -10.89 9.62
C ASN A 193 20.16 -9.47 9.72
N LEU A 194 20.34 -8.63 8.69
CA LEU A 194 19.85 -7.24 8.67
C LEU A 194 18.35 -7.13 8.95
N LEU A 195 17.53 -8.00 8.35
CA LEU A 195 16.08 -8.01 8.51
C LEU A 195 15.63 -8.31 9.95
N THR A 196 16.50 -8.89 10.77
CA THR A 196 16.25 -9.12 12.21
C THR A 196 16.78 -7.98 13.11
N GLU A 197 17.55 -7.04 12.55
CA GLU A 197 18.10 -5.92 13.31
C GLU A 197 17.08 -4.80 13.49
N ASP A 198 16.93 -4.33 14.73
CA ASP A 198 15.95 -3.29 15.07
C ASP A 198 16.16 -2.00 14.27
N GLU A 199 17.41 -1.57 14.12
CA GLU A 199 17.80 -0.36 13.39
C GLU A 199 17.43 -0.46 11.91
N TYR A 200 17.69 -1.60 11.26
CA TYR A 200 17.36 -1.78 9.84
C TYR A 200 15.85 -1.82 9.61
N GLN A 201 15.10 -2.49 10.49
CA GLN A 201 13.64 -2.46 10.46
C GLN A 201 13.09 -1.03 10.63
N ASN A 202 13.71 -0.19 11.47
CA ASN A 202 13.31 1.22 11.59
C ASN A 202 13.59 2.02 10.30
N LYS A 203 14.68 1.74 9.58
CA LYS A 203 14.95 2.32 8.25
C LYS A 203 13.89 1.89 7.22
N ILE A 204 13.50 0.62 7.22
CA ILE A 204 12.40 0.13 6.37
C ILE A 204 11.12 0.93 6.65
N VAL A 205 10.76 1.09 7.93
CA VAL A 205 9.58 1.85 8.35
C VAL A 205 9.65 3.31 7.90
N ASP A 206 10.80 3.95 8.08
CA ASP A 206 11.01 5.35 7.66
C ASP A 206 10.82 5.52 6.14
N GLY A 207 11.38 4.60 5.34
CA GLY A 207 11.19 4.59 3.90
C GLY A 207 9.73 4.41 3.48
N ILE A 208 9.02 3.45 4.07
CA ILE A 208 7.59 3.22 3.79
C ILE A 208 6.76 4.44 4.17
N VAL A 209 7.03 5.07 5.32
CA VAL A 209 6.30 6.25 5.79
C VAL A 209 6.49 7.43 4.84
N GLU A 210 7.72 7.73 4.43
CA GLU A 210 7.96 8.87 3.53
C GLU A 210 7.39 8.60 2.12
N GLY A 211 7.49 7.37 1.62
CA GLY A 211 6.87 6.98 0.35
C GLY A 211 5.35 7.14 0.40
N LEU A 212 4.72 6.73 1.50
CA LEU A 212 3.28 6.89 1.71
C LEU A 212 2.87 8.36 1.82
N ARG A 213 3.66 9.20 2.50
CA ARG A 213 3.43 10.65 2.55
C ARG A 213 3.51 11.29 1.17
N CYS A 214 4.45 10.87 0.33
CA CYS A 214 4.54 11.33 -1.05
C CYS A 214 3.29 10.97 -1.85
N TYR A 215 2.73 9.78 -1.61
CA TYR A 215 1.52 9.30 -2.29
C TYR A 215 0.22 9.98 -1.83
N ILE A 216 0.09 10.26 -0.53
CA ILE A 216 -1.16 10.75 0.08
C ILE A 216 -1.40 12.26 -0.09
N LYS A 217 -0.35 13.03 -0.46
CA LYS A 217 -0.37 14.50 -0.61
C LYS A 217 -1.52 15.04 -1.47
#